data_AF-A0A1Y5PQW8-F1
#
_entry.id   AF-A0A1Y5PQW8-F1
#
_cell.length_a   1.000
_cell.length_b   1.000
_cell.length_c   1.000
_cell.angle_alpha   90.00
_cell.angle_beta   90.00
_cell.angle_gamma   90.00
#
_symmetry.space_group_name_H-M   'P 1'
#
loop_
_entity.id
_entity.type
_entity.pdbx_description
1 polymer ?
#
loop_
_entity_poly.entity_id
_entity_poly.type
_entity_poly.pdbx_seq_one_letter_code
_entity_poly.pdbx_strand_id
1 'polypeptide(L)'
;MLIPFDNPAGFGPAIANLLGDETGRLAMGRKAYAASRPMTWANTARRYAASFRAASRKGRVATGDRMDMPKPIPTIAQTKARPNLPPMSLDHLAAMSDDTGMAQHAVHAIADRRHGYCIDDNARALLLCCGLADGPDAPLVRRLSSTFAAFIQHGWNPDNRRFRNFMSFDRRWLEDAGSEDSHGRTLWALGTYSARAGSPGHARWARELFSEALDGVVAFTSPRAWAFTLLGLAPYCAVYAEDYAAAHLRAELADRLEKLLSAWEGPEWTWFENGLSYDNARLPQALIVTGAATRRRALRSKATSRWMLTSQ
;
A
#
# COMPACT_ATOMS: atom_id res chain seq x y z
N MET A 1 29.57 -18.72 -14.75
CA MET A 1 29.78 -18.11 -13.41
C MET A 1 31.28 -17.81 -13.30
N LEU A 2 31.67 -16.64 -12.80
CA LEU A 2 33.08 -16.21 -12.76
C LEU A 2 33.90 -16.94 -11.69
N ILE A 3 33.24 -17.37 -10.61
CA ILE A 3 33.80 -18.20 -9.54
C ILE A 3 32.70 -19.14 -9.02
N PRO A 4 33.06 -20.27 -8.39
CA PRO A 4 32.12 -21.11 -7.64
C PRO A 4 31.45 -20.34 -6.49
N PHE A 5 30.28 -20.82 -6.08
CA PHE A 5 29.59 -20.31 -4.90
C PHE A 5 30.45 -20.53 -3.64
N ASP A 6 30.40 -19.59 -2.68
CA ASP A 6 31.15 -19.63 -1.41
C ASP A 6 32.69 -19.67 -1.54
N ASN A 7 33.25 -18.94 -2.51
CA ASN A 7 34.70 -18.79 -2.68
C ASN A 7 35.15 -17.31 -2.61
N PRO A 8 35.26 -16.72 -1.40
CA PRO A 8 35.67 -15.32 -1.24
C PRO A 8 37.12 -15.07 -1.68
N ALA A 9 38.02 -16.05 -1.55
CA ALA A 9 39.42 -15.92 -1.96
C ALA A 9 39.59 -15.83 -3.49
N GLY A 10 38.68 -16.46 -4.26
CA GLY A 10 38.70 -16.42 -5.72
C GLY A 10 38.22 -15.10 -6.34
N PHE A 11 37.60 -14.21 -5.54
CA PHE A 11 36.93 -13.01 -6.04
C PHE A 11 37.91 -12.00 -6.65
N GLY A 12 38.99 -11.68 -5.93
CA GLY A 12 40.00 -10.70 -6.36
C GLY A 12 40.68 -11.08 -7.68
N PRO A 13 41.28 -12.28 -7.80
CA PRO A 13 41.91 -12.73 -9.04
C PRO A 13 40.93 -12.80 -10.22
N ALA A 14 39.70 -13.25 -10.01
CA ALA A 14 38.69 -13.34 -11.08
C ALA A 14 38.30 -11.95 -11.61
N ILE A 15 38.17 -10.94 -10.74
CA ILE A 15 37.94 -9.56 -11.15
C ILE A 15 39.15 -8.99 -11.88
N ALA A 16 40.36 -9.17 -11.35
CA ALA A 16 41.58 -8.67 -11.96
C ALA A 16 41.78 -9.23 -13.38
N ASN A 17 41.56 -10.53 -13.56
CA ASN A 17 41.62 -11.19 -14.87
C ASN A 17 40.56 -10.65 -15.84
N LEU A 18 39.33 -10.43 -15.38
CA LEU A 18 38.25 -9.90 -16.21
C LEU A 18 38.47 -8.42 -16.59
N LEU A 19 39.10 -7.63 -15.71
CA LEU A 19 39.47 -6.25 -15.99
C LEU A 19 40.67 -6.16 -16.94
N GLY A 20 41.60 -7.13 -16.86
CA GLY A 20 42.75 -7.23 -17.77
C GLY A 20 42.44 -7.78 -19.16
N ASP A 21 41.34 -8.55 -19.33
CA ASP A 21 40.90 -9.09 -20.62
C ASP A 21 39.68 -8.35 -21.17
N GLU A 22 39.92 -7.31 -21.98
CA GLU A 22 38.87 -6.53 -22.62
C GLU A 22 37.98 -7.38 -23.55
N THR A 23 38.58 -8.31 -24.30
CA THR A 23 37.85 -9.14 -25.26
C THR A 23 36.90 -10.08 -24.54
N GLY A 24 37.38 -10.75 -23.49
CA GLY A 24 36.58 -11.60 -22.62
C GLY A 24 35.47 -10.84 -21.89
N ARG A 25 35.77 -9.64 -21.39
CA ARG A 25 34.78 -8.77 -20.74
C ARG A 25 33.66 -8.36 -21.69
N LEU A 26 33.97 -7.93 -22.90
CA LEU A 26 32.96 -7.57 -23.91
C LEU A 26 32.12 -8.78 -24.35
N ALA A 27 32.74 -9.94 -24.53
CA ALA A 27 32.03 -11.18 -24.83
C ALA A 27 31.05 -11.58 -23.71
N MET A 28 31.49 -11.45 -22.45
CA MET A 28 30.65 -11.71 -21.28
C MET A 28 29.49 -10.71 -21.17
N GLY A 29 29.75 -9.42 -21.38
CA GLY A 29 28.73 -8.38 -21.40
C GLY A 29 27.67 -8.62 -22.48
N ARG A 30 28.08 -9.01 -23.69
CA ARG A 30 27.14 -9.39 -24.77
C ARG A 30 26.28 -10.59 -24.39
N LYS A 31 26.86 -11.62 -23.75
CA LYS A 31 26.10 -12.78 -23.26
C LYS A 31 25.10 -12.40 -22.17
N ALA A 32 25.50 -11.57 -21.20
CA ALA A 32 24.62 -11.09 -20.14
C ALA A 32 23.48 -10.23 -20.71
N TYR A 33 23.79 -9.33 -21.66
CA TYR A 33 22.79 -8.53 -22.36
C TYR A 33 21.78 -9.40 -23.11
N ALA A 34 22.25 -10.39 -23.87
CA ALA A 34 21.39 -11.34 -24.58
C ALA A 34 20.50 -12.15 -23.61
N ALA A 35 21.05 -12.61 -22.48
CA ALA A 35 20.33 -13.38 -21.47
C ALA A 35 19.27 -12.54 -20.71
N SER A 36 19.48 -11.24 -20.57
CA SER A 36 18.52 -10.34 -19.91
C SER A 36 17.40 -9.86 -20.83
N ARG A 37 17.56 -9.93 -22.17
CA ARG A 37 16.52 -9.48 -23.14
C ARG A 37 15.14 -10.10 -22.89
N PRO A 38 15.00 -11.41 -22.63
CA PRO A 38 13.70 -12.02 -22.34
C PRO A 38 13.11 -11.61 -20.98
N MET A 39 13.92 -11.02 -20.09
CA MET A 39 13.53 -10.58 -18.75
C MET A 39 13.19 -9.07 -18.69
N THR A 40 13.23 -8.38 -19.83
CA THR A 40 12.74 -6.98 -19.90
C THR A 40 11.27 -6.91 -19.52
N TRP A 41 10.85 -5.81 -18.89
CA TRP A 41 9.47 -5.64 -18.40
C TRP A 41 8.40 -5.95 -19.46
N ALA A 42 8.58 -5.50 -20.70
CA ALA A 42 7.67 -5.79 -21.80
C ALA A 42 7.53 -7.31 -22.09
N ASN A 43 8.62 -8.07 -22.03
CA ASN A 43 8.60 -9.51 -22.24
C ASN A 43 8.02 -10.26 -21.03
N THR A 44 8.35 -9.82 -19.82
CA THR A 44 7.78 -10.35 -18.57
C THR A 44 6.26 -10.14 -18.53
N ALA A 45 5.78 -8.94 -18.87
CA ALA A 45 4.35 -8.63 -18.96
C ALA A 45 3.62 -9.52 -19.98
N ARG A 46 4.20 -9.73 -21.17
CA ARG A 46 3.65 -10.67 -22.17
C ARG A 46 3.56 -12.10 -21.65
N ARG A 47 4.59 -12.58 -20.93
CA ARG A 47 4.59 -13.93 -20.32
C ARG A 47 3.53 -14.06 -19.22
N TYR A 48 3.36 -13.02 -18.41
CA TYR A 48 2.27 -12.95 -17.43
C TYR A 48 0.90 -12.98 -18.10
N ALA A 49 0.69 -12.16 -19.13
CA ALA A 49 -0.56 -12.13 -19.89
C ALA A 49 -0.86 -13.48 -20.58
N ALA A 50 0.17 -14.15 -21.12
CA ALA A 50 0.03 -15.48 -21.71
C ALA A 50 -0.36 -16.53 -20.66
N SER A 51 0.30 -16.50 -19.49
CA SER A 51 0.00 -17.40 -18.36
C SER A 51 -1.43 -17.18 -17.85
N PHE A 52 -1.85 -15.92 -17.72
CA PHE A 52 -3.20 -15.54 -17.35
C PHE A 52 -4.23 -16.06 -18.37
N ARG A 53 -4.01 -15.81 -19.68
CA ARG A 53 -4.89 -16.32 -20.75
C ARG A 53 -4.96 -17.85 -20.75
N ALA A 54 -3.84 -18.53 -20.52
CA ALA A 54 -3.81 -20.00 -20.44
C ALA A 54 -4.65 -20.50 -19.25
N ALA A 55 -4.55 -19.86 -18.10
CA ALA A 55 -5.39 -20.16 -16.93
C ALA A 55 -6.87 -19.86 -17.21
N SER A 56 -7.19 -18.72 -17.83
CA SER A 56 -8.58 -18.35 -18.19
C SER A 56 -9.19 -19.29 -19.24
N ARG A 57 -8.38 -19.85 -20.15
CA ARG A 57 -8.84 -20.85 -21.14
C ARG A 57 -9.06 -22.22 -20.51
N LYS A 58 -8.19 -22.65 -19.59
CA LYS A 58 -8.38 -23.90 -18.82
C LYS A 58 -9.65 -23.88 -17.96
N GLY A 59 -10.08 -22.70 -17.49
CA GLY A 59 -11.36 -22.52 -16.79
C GLY A 59 -12.61 -22.48 -17.69
N ARG A 60 -12.49 -22.60 -19.02
CA ARG A 60 -13.62 -22.52 -19.98
C ARG A 60 -13.94 -23.82 -20.71
N VAL A 61 -13.46 -24.97 -20.23
CA VAL A 61 -13.84 -26.27 -20.81
C VAL A 61 -15.04 -26.84 -20.05
N ALA A 62 -16.23 -26.32 -20.38
CA ALA A 62 -17.51 -27.05 -20.33
C ALA A 62 -18.61 -26.14 -20.91
N THR A 63 -18.80 -26.22 -22.22
CA THR A 63 -20.08 -26.33 -22.96
C THR A 63 -19.84 -25.88 -24.40
N GLY A 64 -20.27 -26.72 -25.34
CA GLY A 64 -19.83 -26.70 -26.72
C GLY A 64 -20.57 -25.74 -27.65
N ASP A 65 -19.92 -25.58 -28.80
CA ASP A 65 -20.51 -25.54 -30.14
C ASP A 65 -21.52 -24.42 -30.46
N ARG A 66 -21.02 -23.34 -31.08
CA ARG A 66 -21.31 -22.94 -32.48
C ARG A 66 -20.89 -21.50 -32.77
N MET A 67 -20.47 -21.33 -34.02
CA MET A 67 -19.96 -20.13 -34.67
C MET A 67 -21.11 -19.18 -35.03
N ASP A 68 -21.02 -17.91 -34.60
CA ASP A 68 -21.56 -16.74 -35.31
C ASP A 68 -21.02 -15.46 -34.65
N MET A 69 -20.45 -14.55 -35.45
CA MET A 69 -19.97 -13.24 -34.99
C MET A 69 -21.13 -12.25 -34.86
N PRO A 70 -21.19 -11.46 -33.76
CA PRO A 70 -21.57 -10.06 -33.94
C PRO A 70 -20.80 -9.06 -33.04
N LYS A 71 -20.25 -8.02 -33.70
CA LYS A 71 -20.33 -6.56 -33.39
C LYS A 71 -19.82 -6.02 -32.01
N PRO A 72 -19.56 -4.70 -31.92
CA PRO A 72 -18.42 -4.14 -31.19
C PRO A 72 -18.56 -4.21 -29.67
N ILE A 73 -17.39 -4.33 -29.02
CA ILE A 73 -17.08 -4.17 -27.59
C ILE A 73 -18.32 -4.27 -26.68
N PRO A 74 -18.52 -5.39 -25.97
CA PRO A 74 -19.51 -5.42 -24.93
C PRO A 74 -19.10 -4.36 -23.91
N THR A 75 -20.00 -3.41 -23.67
CA THR A 75 -20.22 -2.80 -22.36
C THR A 75 -19.81 -3.80 -21.30
N ILE A 76 -19.00 -3.40 -20.32
CA ILE A 76 -18.72 -4.22 -19.13
C ILE A 76 -20.08 -4.42 -18.45
N ALA A 77 -20.84 -5.40 -18.94
CA ALA A 77 -21.85 -6.07 -18.18
C ALA A 77 -21.06 -6.57 -16.99
N GLN A 78 -21.31 -5.94 -15.85
CA GLN A 78 -20.86 -6.42 -14.56
C GLN A 78 -21.34 -7.86 -14.48
N THR A 79 -20.50 -8.81 -14.88
CA THR A 79 -20.70 -10.21 -14.57
C THR A 79 -20.59 -10.26 -13.06
N LYS A 80 -21.75 -10.15 -12.39
CA LYS A 80 -21.97 -10.42 -10.97
C LYS A 80 -21.61 -11.86 -10.58
N ALA A 81 -20.92 -12.62 -11.44
CA ALA A 81 -20.24 -13.82 -11.05
C ALA A 81 -19.09 -13.41 -10.14
N ARG A 82 -19.40 -13.28 -8.84
CA ARG A 82 -18.37 -13.25 -7.81
C ARG A 82 -17.51 -14.49 -8.07
N PRO A 83 -16.19 -14.35 -8.30
CA PRO A 83 -15.34 -15.51 -8.41
C PRO A 83 -15.60 -16.40 -7.20
N ASN A 84 -15.70 -17.72 -7.41
CA ASN A 84 -15.82 -18.68 -6.32
C ASN A 84 -14.48 -18.72 -5.57
N LEU A 85 -14.26 -17.72 -4.73
CA LEU A 85 -13.09 -17.57 -3.89
C LEU A 85 -13.27 -18.44 -2.64
N PRO A 86 -12.18 -19.00 -2.08
CA PRO A 86 -12.26 -19.66 -0.79
C PRO A 86 -12.83 -18.69 0.27
N PRO A 87 -13.49 -19.21 1.31
CA PRO A 87 -13.93 -18.38 2.41
C PRO A 87 -12.73 -17.64 3.01
N MET A 88 -12.95 -16.39 3.41
CA MET A 88 -11.92 -15.61 4.11
C MET A 88 -11.60 -16.32 5.44
N SER A 89 -10.31 -16.47 5.73
CA SER A 89 -9.82 -16.93 7.04
C SER A 89 -8.95 -15.84 7.65
N LEU A 90 -9.13 -15.61 8.96
CA LEU A 90 -8.30 -14.72 9.77
C LEU A 90 -7.23 -15.47 10.57
N ASP A 91 -7.03 -16.77 10.31
CA ASP A 91 -6.09 -17.60 11.08
C ASP A 91 -4.67 -17.08 10.97
N HIS A 92 -4.24 -16.68 9.77
CA HIS A 92 -2.90 -16.14 9.59
C HIS A 92 -2.74 -14.74 10.21
N LEU A 93 -3.79 -13.91 10.18
CA LEU A 93 -3.79 -12.64 10.89
C LEU A 93 -3.61 -12.85 12.40
N ALA A 94 -4.32 -13.84 12.96
CA ALA A 94 -4.17 -14.23 14.36
C ALA A 94 -2.79 -14.82 14.65
N ALA A 95 -2.22 -15.65 13.76
CA ALA A 95 -0.89 -16.24 13.92
C ALA A 95 0.25 -15.20 13.84
N MET A 96 0.02 -14.11 13.12
CA MET A 96 0.95 -12.98 12.99
C MET A 96 0.82 -11.94 14.10
N SER A 97 -0.15 -12.10 15.02
CA SER A 97 -0.44 -11.14 16.08
C SER A 97 -0.30 -11.79 17.45
N ASP A 98 0.20 -11.03 18.43
CA ASP A 98 0.20 -11.41 19.83
C ASP A 98 -0.46 -10.33 20.70
N ASP A 99 -0.19 -10.31 22.00
CA ASP A 99 -0.69 -9.30 22.94
C ASP A 99 -0.06 -7.90 22.74
N THR A 100 1.02 -7.80 21.96
CA THR A 100 1.72 -6.55 21.67
C THR A 100 1.14 -5.91 20.41
N GLY A 101 1.05 -6.69 19.33
CA GLY A 101 0.63 -6.19 18.02
C GLY A 101 0.92 -7.20 16.90
N MET A 102 0.86 -6.71 15.66
CA MET A 102 1.22 -7.49 14.47
C MET A 102 2.73 -7.50 14.23
N ALA A 103 3.32 -8.68 14.08
CA ALA A 103 4.72 -8.85 13.69
C ALA A 103 4.96 -8.42 12.24
N GLN A 104 6.12 -7.80 11.97
CA GLN A 104 6.37 -7.18 10.66
C GLN A 104 6.50 -8.18 9.51
N HIS A 105 7.18 -9.29 9.77
CA HIS A 105 7.61 -10.24 8.74
C HIS A 105 7.30 -11.67 9.14
N ALA A 106 7.21 -12.54 8.14
CA ALA A 106 7.02 -13.97 8.31
C ALA A 106 8.10 -14.75 7.56
N VAL A 107 8.56 -15.86 8.16
CA VAL A 107 9.24 -16.92 7.43
C VAL A 107 8.19 -17.94 7.03
N HIS A 108 7.79 -17.90 5.76
CA HIS A 108 6.62 -18.63 5.24
C HIS A 108 5.33 -18.23 5.99
N ALA A 109 4.77 -19.12 6.80
CA ALA A 109 3.54 -18.88 7.56
C ALA A 109 3.79 -18.52 9.04
N ILE A 110 5.06 -18.47 9.47
CA ILE A 110 5.45 -18.28 10.87
C ILE A 110 6.00 -16.87 11.06
N ALA A 111 5.51 -16.16 12.08
CA ALA A 111 5.99 -14.82 12.42
C ALA A 111 7.51 -14.81 12.68
N ASP A 112 8.22 -13.92 12.00
CA ASP A 112 9.66 -13.71 12.14
C ASP A 112 9.95 -12.68 13.23
N ARG A 113 10.07 -13.17 14.45
CA ARG A 113 10.31 -12.38 15.66
C ARG A 113 11.62 -11.59 15.64
N ARG A 114 12.54 -11.82 14.68
CA ARG A 114 13.78 -11.03 14.58
C ARG A 114 13.55 -9.57 14.24
N HIS A 115 12.40 -9.25 13.61
CA HIS A 115 12.08 -7.90 13.15
C HIS A 115 11.14 -7.13 14.09
N GLY A 116 10.54 -7.80 15.07
CA GLY A 116 9.57 -7.19 15.98
C GLY A 116 8.30 -6.71 15.27
N TYR A 117 7.88 -5.48 15.57
CA TYR A 117 6.59 -4.90 15.20
C TYR A 117 6.78 -3.55 14.54
N CYS A 118 5.85 -3.13 13.68
CA CYS A 118 5.82 -1.76 13.19
C CYS A 118 4.44 -1.11 13.24
N ILE A 119 4.40 0.23 13.32
CA ILE A 119 3.13 0.97 13.35
C ILE A 119 2.40 0.90 12.00
N ASP A 120 3.13 0.81 10.88
CA ASP A 120 2.52 0.63 9.55
C ASP A 120 1.65 -0.63 9.47
N ASP A 121 2.13 -1.75 10.04
CA ASP A 121 1.41 -3.02 10.06
C ASP A 121 0.21 -2.98 10.98
N ASN A 122 0.38 -2.45 12.20
CA ASN A 122 -0.69 -2.32 13.17
C ASN A 122 -1.78 -1.33 12.70
N ALA A 123 -1.42 -0.24 12.03
CA ALA A 123 -2.37 0.69 11.42
C ALA A 123 -3.19 0.02 10.32
N ARG A 124 -2.56 -0.74 9.42
CA ARG A 124 -3.26 -1.50 8.37
C ARG A 124 -4.15 -2.59 8.94
N ALA A 125 -3.70 -3.27 9.98
CA ALA A 125 -4.46 -4.31 10.66
C ALA A 125 -5.69 -3.72 11.37
N LEU A 126 -5.57 -2.57 12.02
CA LEU A 126 -6.71 -1.84 12.60
C LEU A 126 -7.71 -1.40 11.53
N LEU A 127 -7.22 -0.90 10.38
CA LEU A 127 -8.07 -0.53 9.25
C LEU A 127 -8.82 -1.74 8.67
N LEU A 128 -8.18 -2.91 8.61
CA LEU A 128 -8.84 -4.17 8.24
C LEU A 128 -9.94 -4.53 9.24
N CYS A 129 -9.69 -4.39 10.55
CA CYS A 129 -10.69 -4.65 11.58
C CYS A 129 -11.96 -3.80 11.40
N CYS A 130 -11.84 -2.54 10.97
CA CYS A 130 -13.01 -1.70 10.62
C CYS A 130 -13.89 -2.33 9.54
N GLY A 131 -13.29 -3.03 8.56
CA GLY A 131 -14.03 -3.64 7.45
C GLY A 131 -14.68 -4.98 7.82
N LEU A 132 -14.26 -5.59 8.92
CA LEU A 132 -14.69 -6.93 9.36
C LEU A 132 -15.51 -6.92 10.65
N ALA A 133 -15.79 -5.73 11.22
CA ALA A 133 -16.43 -5.58 12.52
C ALA A 133 -17.80 -6.28 12.61
N ASP A 134 -18.55 -6.31 11.52
CA ASP A 134 -19.89 -6.93 11.41
C ASP A 134 -19.87 -8.34 10.78
N GLY A 135 -18.67 -8.92 10.60
CA GLY A 135 -18.48 -10.23 9.99
C GLY A 135 -18.67 -11.41 10.95
N PRO A 136 -18.62 -12.66 10.45
CA PRO A 136 -18.76 -13.86 11.27
C PRO A 136 -17.68 -13.97 12.37
N ASP A 137 -16.50 -13.38 12.14
CA ASP A 137 -15.37 -13.38 13.07
C ASP A 137 -15.33 -12.17 14.02
N ALA A 138 -16.46 -11.46 14.19
CA ALA A 138 -16.52 -10.23 14.99
C ALA A 138 -15.86 -10.33 16.40
N PRO A 139 -15.98 -11.43 17.17
CA PRO A 139 -15.28 -11.55 18.46
C PRO A 139 -13.75 -11.52 18.34
N LEU A 140 -13.18 -12.22 17.36
CA LEU A 140 -11.74 -12.21 17.08
C LEU A 140 -11.30 -10.83 16.62
N VAL A 141 -12.05 -10.23 15.70
CA VAL A 141 -11.79 -8.89 15.16
C VAL A 141 -11.77 -7.84 16.27
N ARG A 142 -12.71 -7.88 17.22
CA ARG A 142 -12.71 -6.95 18.37
C ARG A 142 -11.46 -7.09 19.22
N ARG A 143 -11.03 -8.32 19.54
CA ARG A 143 -9.81 -8.57 20.33
C ARG A 143 -8.56 -8.03 19.62
N LEU A 144 -8.40 -8.36 18.34
CA LEU A 144 -7.28 -7.89 17.53
C LEU A 144 -7.31 -6.36 17.38
N SER A 145 -8.48 -5.77 17.17
CA SER A 145 -8.63 -4.33 17.09
C SER A 145 -8.15 -3.62 18.36
N SER A 146 -8.48 -4.13 19.55
CA SER A 146 -7.97 -3.57 20.81
C SER A 146 -6.46 -3.71 20.95
N THR A 147 -5.88 -4.81 20.45
CA THR A 147 -4.42 -5.02 20.42
C THR A 147 -3.73 -3.98 19.54
N PHE A 148 -4.20 -3.82 18.29
CA PHE A 148 -3.62 -2.85 17.36
C PHE A 148 -3.82 -1.40 17.82
N ALA A 149 -4.96 -1.10 18.43
CA ALA A 149 -5.22 0.20 19.05
C ALA A 149 -4.24 0.49 20.20
N ALA A 150 -3.98 -0.48 21.07
CA ALA A 150 -3.01 -0.35 22.15
C ALA A 150 -1.58 -0.14 21.62
N PHE A 151 -1.18 -0.87 20.57
CA PHE A 151 0.11 -0.64 19.91
C PHE A 151 0.25 0.78 19.37
N ILE A 152 -0.77 1.27 18.64
CA ILE A 152 -0.79 2.62 18.08
C ILE A 152 -0.71 3.68 19.18
N GLN A 153 -1.47 3.51 20.27
CA GLN A 153 -1.41 4.40 21.43
C GLN A 153 0.00 4.43 22.04
N HIS A 154 0.64 3.27 22.17
CA HIS A 154 1.99 3.19 22.73
C HIS A 154 3.04 3.79 21.79
N GLY A 155 2.82 3.73 20.48
CA GLY A 155 3.69 4.32 19.46
C GLY A 155 3.65 5.84 19.39
N TRP A 156 2.65 6.49 19.98
CA TRP A 156 2.59 7.94 20.04
C TRP A 156 3.69 8.51 20.94
N ASN A 157 4.50 9.43 20.40
CA ASN A 157 5.50 10.15 21.16
C ASN A 157 5.01 11.58 21.45
N PRO A 158 4.61 11.91 22.69
CA PRO A 158 4.10 13.24 23.02
C PRO A 158 5.18 14.33 22.98
N ASP A 159 6.46 13.97 23.16
CA ASP A 159 7.57 14.95 23.24
C ASP A 159 7.87 15.60 21.88
N ASN A 160 7.71 14.84 20.79
CA ASN A 160 7.97 15.32 19.43
C ASN A 160 6.73 15.28 18.53
N ARG A 161 5.59 14.85 19.05
CA ARG A 161 4.29 14.75 18.35
C ARG A 161 4.36 13.92 17.06
N ARG A 162 5.10 12.82 17.11
CA ARG A 162 5.22 11.85 16.00
C ARG A 162 4.96 10.44 16.50
N PHE A 163 4.48 9.58 15.61
CA PHE A 163 4.49 8.15 15.86
C PHE A 163 5.88 7.57 15.66
N ARG A 164 6.32 6.70 16.56
CA ARG A 164 7.42 5.76 16.35
C ARG A 164 6.92 4.63 15.44
N ASN A 165 7.71 4.18 14.46
CA ASN A 165 7.32 3.07 13.61
C ASN A 165 7.85 1.75 14.19
N PHE A 166 9.15 1.63 14.42
CA PHE A 166 9.78 0.34 14.71
C PHE A 166 9.91 0.04 16.21
N MET A 167 9.36 -1.11 16.61
CA MET A 167 9.53 -1.72 17.92
C MET A 167 10.21 -3.08 17.78
N SER A 168 11.27 -3.30 18.55
CA SER A 168 11.91 -4.61 18.67
C SER A 168 11.00 -5.66 19.32
N PHE A 169 11.32 -6.94 19.14
CA PHE A 169 10.51 -8.02 19.73
C PHE A 169 10.53 -8.02 21.27
N ASP A 170 11.59 -7.49 21.89
CA ASP A 170 11.66 -7.25 23.33
C ASP A 170 11.05 -5.90 23.75
N ARG A 171 10.17 -5.35 22.91
CA ARG A 171 9.28 -4.21 23.18
C ARG A 171 10.01 -2.89 23.47
N ARG A 172 11.20 -2.71 22.89
CA ARG A 172 11.91 -1.42 22.90
C ARG A 172 11.67 -0.69 21.59
N TRP A 173 11.27 0.57 21.68
CA TRP A 173 11.27 1.48 20.54
C TRP A 173 12.68 1.64 19.97
N LEU A 174 12.80 1.58 18.65
CA LEU A 174 14.08 1.63 17.95
C LEU A 174 14.39 3.01 17.36
N GLU A 175 13.44 3.94 17.50
CA GLU A 175 13.52 5.30 16.97
C GLU A 175 12.59 6.23 17.76
N ASP A 176 12.87 7.54 17.70
CA ASP A 176 12.07 8.57 18.35
C ASP A 176 10.89 9.05 17.49
N ALA A 177 11.00 8.91 16.17
CA ALA A 177 9.96 9.23 15.20
C ALA A 177 10.13 8.35 13.96
N GLY A 178 9.04 7.78 13.48
CA GLY A 178 8.97 7.08 12.21
C GLY A 178 8.77 8.02 11.03
N SER A 179 8.70 7.43 9.84
CA SER A 179 8.49 8.16 8.58
C SER A 179 7.18 8.97 8.56
N GLU A 180 7.10 9.96 7.66
CA GLU A 180 5.82 10.65 7.37
C GLU A 180 4.76 9.67 6.85
N ASP A 181 5.17 8.66 6.09
CA ASP A 181 4.26 7.69 5.49
C ASP A 181 3.61 6.80 6.57
N SER A 182 4.39 6.35 7.55
CA SER A 182 3.89 5.58 8.69
C SER A 182 2.97 6.40 9.59
N HIS A 183 3.29 7.68 9.78
CA HIS A 183 2.40 8.62 10.46
C HIS A 183 1.09 8.80 9.70
N GLY A 184 1.15 9.02 8.38
CA GLY A 184 -0.02 9.16 7.51
C GLY A 184 -0.90 7.91 7.49
N ARG A 185 -0.34 6.71 7.45
CA ARG A 185 -1.11 5.45 7.55
C ARG A 185 -1.78 5.30 8.90
N THR A 186 -1.12 5.71 9.97
CA THR A 186 -1.70 5.71 11.31
C THR A 186 -2.89 6.67 11.39
N LEU A 187 -2.78 7.87 10.82
CA LEU A 187 -3.91 8.80 10.69
C LEU A 187 -5.04 8.22 9.84
N TRP A 188 -4.73 7.50 8.76
CA TRP A 188 -5.77 6.82 7.98
C TRP A 188 -6.55 5.81 8.83
N ALA A 189 -5.84 4.98 9.59
CA ALA A 189 -6.45 4.02 10.49
C ALA A 189 -7.31 4.72 11.55
N LEU A 190 -6.76 5.70 12.27
CA LEU A 190 -7.44 6.43 13.34
C LEU A 190 -8.68 7.17 12.84
N GLY A 191 -8.60 7.92 11.74
CA GLY A 191 -9.74 8.67 11.20
C GLY A 191 -10.85 7.75 10.67
N THR A 192 -10.48 6.58 10.14
CA THR A 192 -11.48 5.55 9.76
C THR A 192 -12.09 4.91 10.99
N TYR A 193 -11.27 4.58 12.00
CA TYR A 193 -11.70 3.90 13.21
C TYR A 193 -12.59 4.80 14.07
N SER A 194 -12.26 6.08 14.24
CA SER A 194 -13.11 7.05 14.97
C SER A 194 -14.51 7.15 14.37
N ALA A 195 -14.61 7.08 13.04
CA ALA A 195 -15.87 7.20 12.31
C ALA A 195 -16.69 5.90 12.26
N ARG A 196 -16.09 4.73 12.55
CA ARG A 196 -16.71 3.41 12.33
C ARG A 196 -16.71 2.50 13.55
N ALA A 197 -15.98 2.83 14.61
CA ALA A 197 -15.87 1.98 15.78
C ALA A 197 -17.25 1.76 16.41
N GLY A 198 -17.61 0.49 16.65
CA GLY A 198 -18.92 0.11 17.20
C GLY A 198 -19.15 0.51 18.66
N SER A 199 -18.13 1.01 19.35
CA SER A 199 -18.24 1.44 20.76
C SER A 199 -17.82 2.91 20.94
N PRO A 200 -18.58 3.72 21.71
CA PRO A 200 -18.27 5.13 21.92
C PRO A 200 -16.88 5.41 22.52
N GLY A 201 -16.39 4.54 23.40
CA GLY A 201 -15.06 4.69 24.02
C GLY A 201 -13.93 4.60 23.00
N HIS A 202 -13.95 3.56 22.15
CA HIS A 202 -12.98 3.41 21.06
C HIS A 202 -13.07 4.53 20.02
N ALA A 203 -14.28 4.98 19.68
CA ALA A 203 -14.46 6.11 18.76
C ALA A 203 -13.86 7.40 19.31
N ARG A 204 -14.09 7.68 20.60
CA ARG A 204 -13.52 8.83 21.32
C ARG A 204 -11.98 8.76 21.37
N TRP A 205 -11.42 7.64 21.79
CA TRP A 205 -9.98 7.42 21.82
C TRP A 205 -9.32 7.73 20.46
N ALA A 206 -9.85 7.15 19.38
CA ALA A 206 -9.29 7.36 18.06
C ALA A 206 -9.45 8.79 17.57
N ARG A 207 -10.57 9.46 17.88
CA ARG A 207 -10.78 10.88 17.56
C ARG A 207 -9.71 11.74 18.26
N GLU A 208 -9.54 11.57 19.56
CA GLU A 208 -8.61 12.38 20.36
C GLU A 208 -7.17 12.23 19.87
N LEU A 209 -6.71 10.98 19.68
CA LEU A 209 -5.36 10.72 19.15
C LEU A 209 -5.21 11.17 17.69
N PHE A 210 -6.25 11.03 16.86
CA PHE A 210 -6.24 11.55 15.49
C PHE A 210 -6.04 13.06 15.47
N SER A 211 -6.81 13.81 16.26
CA SER A 211 -6.70 15.26 16.34
C SER A 211 -5.32 15.70 16.80
N GLU A 212 -4.75 15.04 17.82
CA GLU A 212 -3.41 15.37 18.32
C GLU A 212 -2.31 15.09 17.29
N ALA A 213 -2.42 13.97 16.56
CA ALA A 213 -1.44 13.58 15.56
C ALA A 213 -1.57 14.35 14.23
N LEU A 214 -2.69 15.03 14.00
CA LEU A 214 -2.94 15.76 12.76
C LEU A 214 -2.10 17.03 12.63
N ASP A 215 -1.77 17.69 13.75
CA ASP A 215 -1.03 18.96 13.78
C ASP A 215 0.32 18.89 13.05
N GLY A 216 1.04 17.76 13.17
CA GLY A 216 2.35 17.58 12.55
C GLY A 216 2.30 17.50 11.02
N VAL A 217 1.15 17.21 10.42
CA VAL A 217 1.02 16.93 8.99
C VAL A 217 1.27 18.17 8.12
N VAL A 218 1.04 19.38 8.64
CA VAL A 218 1.26 20.63 7.90
C VAL A 218 2.70 20.72 7.39
N ALA A 219 3.65 20.24 8.19
CA ALA A 219 5.08 20.23 7.89
C ALA A 219 5.54 19.09 6.97
N PHE A 220 4.66 18.13 6.64
CA PHE A 220 5.04 16.97 5.84
C PHE A 220 5.32 17.35 4.39
N THR A 221 6.22 16.60 3.76
CA THR A 221 6.65 16.80 2.36
C THR A 221 6.32 15.60 1.45
N SER A 222 6.05 14.43 2.02
CA SER A 222 5.71 13.21 1.29
C SER A 222 4.29 13.28 0.70
N PRO A 223 4.14 13.13 -0.63
CA PRO A 223 2.83 13.02 -1.28
C PRO A 223 2.02 11.82 -0.75
N ARG A 224 2.70 10.74 -0.38
CA ARG A 224 2.07 9.52 0.13
C ARG A 224 1.52 9.75 1.53
N ALA A 225 2.27 10.39 2.41
CA ALA A 225 1.79 10.80 3.73
C ALA A 225 0.56 11.71 3.66
N TRP A 226 0.55 12.68 2.74
CA TRP A 226 -0.63 13.51 2.47
C TRP A 226 -1.82 12.67 1.98
N ALA A 227 -1.60 11.76 1.04
CA ALA A 227 -2.66 10.89 0.52
C ALA A 227 -3.25 9.99 1.61
N PHE A 228 -2.43 9.36 2.45
CA PHE A 228 -2.93 8.57 3.57
C PHE A 228 -3.74 9.42 4.56
N THR A 229 -3.24 10.62 4.89
CA THR A 229 -3.95 11.54 5.78
C THR A 229 -5.31 11.95 5.20
N LEU A 230 -5.38 12.27 3.90
CA LEU A 230 -6.64 12.57 3.21
C LEU A 230 -7.63 11.40 3.26
N LEU A 231 -7.15 10.16 3.13
CA LEU A 231 -7.99 8.97 3.25
C LEU A 231 -8.54 8.77 4.67
N GLY A 232 -7.83 9.20 5.71
CA GLY A 232 -8.32 9.26 7.10
C GLY A 232 -9.29 10.41 7.36
N LEU A 233 -8.99 11.59 6.81
CA LEU A 233 -9.82 12.80 6.92
C LEU A 233 -11.19 12.62 6.26
N ALA A 234 -11.30 11.78 5.24
CA ALA A 234 -12.56 11.55 4.54
C ALA A 234 -13.68 11.00 5.44
N PRO A 235 -13.53 9.82 6.08
CA PRO A 235 -14.52 9.34 7.04
C PRO A 235 -14.58 10.20 8.32
N TYR A 236 -13.45 10.75 8.79
CA TYR A 236 -13.41 11.62 9.97
C TYR A 236 -14.31 12.86 9.80
N CYS A 237 -14.09 13.67 8.77
CA CYS A 237 -14.87 14.89 8.53
C CYS A 237 -16.34 14.60 8.15
N ALA A 238 -16.67 13.37 7.77
CA ALA A 238 -18.07 12.98 7.53
C ALA A 238 -18.86 12.84 8.84
N VAL A 239 -18.19 12.52 9.94
CA VAL A 239 -18.79 12.37 11.28
C VAL A 239 -18.60 13.64 12.12
N TYR A 240 -17.45 14.30 12.02
CA TYR A 240 -17.09 15.48 12.80
C TYR A 240 -17.04 16.73 11.91
N ALA A 241 -18.19 17.13 11.38
CA ALA A 241 -18.29 18.25 10.44
C ALA A 241 -17.98 19.63 11.07
N GLU A 242 -18.03 19.70 12.40
CA GLU A 242 -17.69 20.89 13.19
C GLU A 242 -16.19 21.14 13.35
N ASP A 243 -15.35 20.16 12.99
CA ASP A 243 -13.89 20.29 13.04
C ASP A 243 -13.39 21.03 11.78
N TYR A 244 -13.51 22.36 11.82
CA TYR A 244 -13.10 23.24 10.71
C TYR A 244 -11.60 23.17 10.42
N ALA A 245 -10.76 22.89 11.42
CA ALA A 245 -9.32 22.76 11.24
C ALA A 245 -9.00 21.51 10.39
N ALA A 246 -9.60 20.36 10.73
CA ALA A 246 -9.48 19.14 9.92
C ALA A 246 -10.02 19.34 8.50
N ALA A 247 -11.16 20.03 8.35
CA ALA A 247 -11.74 20.32 7.04
C ALA A 247 -10.83 21.24 6.19
N HIS A 248 -10.18 22.23 6.82
CA HIS A 248 -9.23 23.12 6.16
C HIS A 248 -7.98 22.36 5.69
N LEU A 249 -7.36 21.58 6.59
CA LEU A 249 -6.20 20.77 6.24
C LEU A 249 -6.51 19.77 5.13
N ARG A 250 -7.70 19.17 5.13
CA ARG A 250 -8.15 18.29 4.03
C ARG A 250 -8.15 19.01 2.68
N ALA A 251 -8.61 20.26 2.64
CA ALA A 251 -8.58 21.04 1.41
C ALA A 251 -7.15 21.39 1.00
N GLU A 252 -6.31 21.80 1.95
CA GLU A 252 -4.91 22.17 1.71
C GLU A 252 -4.10 20.99 1.14
N LEU A 253 -4.19 19.80 1.75
CA LEU A 253 -3.46 18.61 1.29
C LEU A 253 -3.93 18.16 -0.10
N ALA A 254 -5.22 18.28 -0.40
CA ALA A 254 -5.74 17.99 -1.74
C ALA A 254 -5.18 18.98 -2.77
N ASP A 255 -5.15 20.27 -2.44
CA ASP A 255 -4.58 21.30 -3.31
C ASP A 255 -3.06 21.08 -3.53
N ARG A 256 -2.32 20.61 -2.51
CA ARG A 256 -0.90 20.21 -2.66
C ARG A 256 -0.73 19.05 -3.65
N LEU A 257 -1.55 18.01 -3.57
CA LEU A 257 -1.51 16.89 -4.53
C LEU A 257 -1.92 17.31 -5.95
N GLU A 258 -2.92 18.18 -6.09
CA GLU A 258 -3.31 18.71 -7.40
C GLU A 258 -2.20 19.57 -8.02
N LYS A 259 -1.50 20.39 -7.22
CA LYS A 259 -0.32 21.15 -7.67
C LYS A 259 0.80 20.23 -8.16
N LEU A 260 1.06 19.14 -7.47
CA LEU A 260 2.04 18.14 -7.90
C LEU A 260 1.67 17.51 -9.24
N LEU A 261 0.40 17.13 -9.42
CA LEU A 261 -0.10 16.62 -10.69
C LEU A 261 0.09 17.66 -11.80
N SER A 262 -0.31 18.91 -11.59
CA SER A 262 -0.15 19.96 -12.60
C SER A 262 1.30 20.33 -12.88
N ALA A 263 2.21 20.16 -11.93
CA ALA A 263 3.63 20.44 -12.12
C ALA A 263 4.33 19.39 -13.00
N TRP A 264 3.90 18.13 -12.94
CA TRP A 264 4.53 17.02 -13.64
C TRP A 264 3.75 16.53 -14.86
N GLU A 265 2.45 16.82 -14.96
CA GLU A 265 1.65 16.36 -16.10
C GLU A 265 2.14 16.93 -17.44
N GLY A 266 2.16 16.08 -18.45
CA GLY A 266 2.50 16.38 -19.84
C GLY A 266 1.76 15.45 -20.80
N PRO A 267 1.96 15.60 -22.12
CA PRO A 267 1.21 14.85 -23.13
C PRO A 267 1.25 13.32 -22.96
N GLU A 268 2.41 12.78 -22.55
CA GLU A 268 2.65 11.35 -22.38
C GLU A 268 2.71 10.91 -20.91
N TRP A 269 2.58 11.85 -19.97
CA TRP A 269 2.78 11.62 -18.54
C TRP A 269 1.67 12.26 -17.72
N THR A 270 0.83 11.45 -17.08
CA THR A 270 -0.25 11.97 -16.23
C THR A 270 -0.04 11.46 -14.80
N TRP A 271 1.01 11.96 -14.15
CA TRP A 271 1.42 11.54 -12.82
C TRP A 271 1.89 12.69 -11.93
N PHE A 272 1.89 12.45 -10.62
CA PHE A 272 2.17 13.44 -9.55
C PHE A 272 3.66 13.72 -9.33
N GLU A 273 4.53 12.92 -9.92
CA GLU A 273 5.96 12.90 -9.68
C GLU A 273 6.67 12.58 -11.01
N ASN A 274 7.98 12.80 -11.10
CA ASN A 274 8.78 12.47 -12.29
C ASN A 274 9.06 10.96 -12.48
N GLY A 275 8.48 10.12 -11.64
CA GLY A 275 8.61 8.68 -11.66
C GLY A 275 7.49 8.01 -10.87
N LEU A 276 7.45 6.68 -10.94
CA LEU A 276 6.55 5.83 -10.15
C LEU A 276 7.34 5.22 -8.98
N SER A 277 6.73 5.20 -7.80
CA SER A 277 7.28 4.53 -6.62
C SER A 277 6.23 3.57 -6.02
N TYR A 278 6.23 3.33 -4.73
CA TYR A 278 5.28 2.42 -4.09
C TYR A 278 3.96 3.14 -3.76
N ASP A 279 2.88 2.39 -3.50
CA ASP A 279 1.55 2.92 -3.14
C ASP A 279 0.99 4.02 -4.06
N ASN A 280 1.42 4.03 -5.33
CA ASN A 280 1.04 5.05 -6.31
C ASN A 280 -0.47 5.23 -6.41
N ALA A 281 -1.25 4.14 -6.34
CA ALA A 281 -2.71 4.18 -6.44
C ALA A 281 -3.38 5.01 -5.34
N ARG A 282 -2.69 5.30 -4.22
CA ARG A 282 -3.21 6.09 -3.10
C ARG A 282 -3.32 7.57 -3.42
N LEU A 283 -2.42 8.13 -4.23
CA LEU A 283 -2.47 9.54 -4.63
C LEU A 283 -3.78 9.89 -5.39
N PRO A 284 -4.14 9.21 -6.49
CA PRO A 284 -5.39 9.49 -7.17
C PRO A 284 -6.61 9.05 -6.35
N GLN A 285 -6.51 7.97 -5.56
CA GLN A 285 -7.59 7.57 -4.66
C GLN A 285 -7.94 8.67 -3.67
N ALA A 286 -6.93 9.28 -3.04
CA ALA A 286 -7.11 10.37 -2.08
C ALA A 286 -7.83 11.57 -2.73
N LEU A 287 -7.45 11.95 -3.95
CA LEU A 287 -8.15 13.02 -4.69
C LEU A 287 -9.59 12.66 -5.06
N ILE A 288 -9.86 11.43 -5.49
CA ILE A 288 -11.22 10.97 -5.81
C ILE A 288 -12.11 11.04 -4.57
N VAL A 289 -11.63 10.49 -3.45
CA VAL A 289 -12.39 10.42 -2.20
C VAL A 289 -12.63 11.83 -1.64
N THR A 290 -11.60 12.67 -1.61
CA THR A 290 -11.73 14.05 -1.13
C THR A 290 -12.67 14.87 -2.04
N GLY A 291 -12.49 14.79 -3.36
CA GLY A 291 -13.33 15.52 -4.31
C GLY A 291 -14.80 15.12 -4.23
N ALA A 292 -15.09 13.82 -4.04
CA ALA A 292 -16.44 13.34 -3.80
C ALA A 292 -17.03 13.92 -2.50
N ALA A 293 -16.25 13.94 -1.41
CA ALA A 293 -16.70 14.46 -0.11
C ALA A 293 -16.90 15.99 -0.10
N THR A 294 -16.10 16.75 -0.84
CA THR A 294 -16.17 18.23 -0.87
C THR A 294 -16.98 18.78 -2.04
N ARG A 295 -17.59 17.91 -2.85
CA ARG A 295 -18.26 18.26 -4.13
C ARG A 295 -17.37 19.06 -5.09
N ARG A 296 -16.04 18.91 -4.98
CA ARG A 296 -15.08 19.49 -5.94
C ARG A 296 -14.97 18.54 -7.13
N ARG A 297 -15.04 19.07 -8.35
CA ARG A 297 -15.07 18.27 -9.58
C ARG A 297 -13.68 17.69 -9.88
N ALA A 298 -13.35 16.54 -9.31
CA ALA A 298 -12.05 15.87 -9.43
C ALA A 298 -11.88 15.10 -10.77
N LEU A 299 -12.16 15.75 -11.92
CA LEU A 299 -12.02 15.10 -13.24
C LEU A 299 -10.61 14.57 -13.52
N ARG A 300 -9.58 15.25 -13.00
CA ARG A 300 -8.16 14.91 -13.23
C ARG A 300 -7.71 13.63 -12.53
N SER A 301 -8.30 13.30 -11.37
CA SER A 301 -7.99 12.09 -10.59
C SER A 301 -8.44 10.77 -11.24
N LYS A 302 -9.49 10.83 -12.09
CA LYS A 302 -9.93 9.68 -12.89
C LYS A 302 -9.01 9.43 -14.08
N ALA A 303 -8.43 10.48 -14.64
CA ALA A 303 -7.47 10.39 -15.75
C ALA A 303 -6.16 9.73 -15.30
N THR A 304 -5.60 10.15 -14.17
CA THR A 304 -4.39 9.54 -13.57
C THR A 304 -4.59 8.05 -13.24
N SER A 305 -5.72 7.69 -12.64
CA SER A 305 -6.05 6.27 -12.35
C SER A 305 -6.14 5.43 -13.63
N ARG A 306 -6.75 5.99 -14.68
CA ARG A 306 -6.85 5.31 -15.98
C ARG A 306 -5.48 5.16 -16.65
N TRP A 307 -4.68 6.22 -16.61
CA TRP A 307 -3.32 6.22 -17.15
C TRP A 307 -2.45 5.14 -16.49
N MET A 308 -2.53 4.96 -15.17
CA MET A 308 -1.80 3.89 -14.48
C MET A 308 -2.20 2.49 -14.97
N LEU A 309 -3.48 2.26 -15.24
CA LEU A 309 -3.98 0.96 -15.70
C LEU A 309 -3.63 0.67 -17.17
N THR A 310 -3.36 1.69 -17.98
CA THR A 310 -3.05 1.54 -19.41
C THR A 310 -1.56 1.63 -19.73
N SER A 311 -0.75 2.17 -18.83
CA SER A 311 0.68 2.45 -19.05
C SER A 311 1.61 1.47 -18.31
N GLN A 312 1.05 0.49 -17.59
CA GLN A 312 1.76 -0.68 -17.03
C GLN A 312 1.57 -1.91 -17.92
#